data_AF-X8IPF8-F1
#
_entry.id   AF-X8IPF8-F1
#
_cell.length_a   1.000
_cell.length_b   1.000
_cell.length_c   1.000
_cell.angle_alpha   90.00
_cell.angle_beta   90.00
_cell.angle_gamma   90.00
#
_symmetry.space_group_name_H-M   'P 1'
#
loop_
_entity.id
_entity.type
_entity.pdbx_description
1 polymer ?
#
loop_
_entity_poly.entity_id
_entity_poly.type
_entity_poly.pdbx_seq_one_letter_code
_entity_poly.pdbx_strand_id
1 'polypeptide(L)'
;MSDASIRVMTLLDDLEEILSNASKVPFSEKAIVDSDEIRSIVDDIRLSMPKDIQQAKWVKDEQDRILNEARSEYDKVIVAAKKQAEYLVENDIIKKEAEKRADALISEAENHSRYIKLRSYEYVDKLLYDMQNDIAKVATEFIQPMNDYFTDMVGEMNNRVNGNRQEMKALAERVQGGSTYTEEQQTADEHAEGVEE
;
A
#
# COMPACT_ATOMS: atom_id res chain seq x y z
N MET A 1 -57.88 45.96 20.81
CA MET A 1 -57.48 46.46 22.14
C MET A 1 -58.37 45.76 23.15
N SER A 2 -57.81 45.18 24.23
CA SER A 2 -58.65 44.49 25.23
C SER A 2 -59.51 45.52 25.97
N ASP A 3 -60.72 45.13 26.37
CA ASP A 3 -61.66 45.97 27.12
C ASP A 3 -61.03 46.56 28.41
N ALA A 4 -60.08 45.83 28.99
CA ALA A 4 -59.28 46.28 30.12
C ALA A 4 -58.30 47.42 29.75
N SER A 5 -57.68 47.36 28.58
CA SER A 5 -56.75 48.41 28.10
C SER A 5 -57.46 49.73 27.80
N ILE A 6 -58.73 49.68 27.36
CA ILE A 6 -59.55 50.87 27.14
C ILE A 6 -59.91 51.49 28.49
N ARG A 7 -60.35 50.69 29.47
CA ARG A 7 -60.62 51.15 30.85
C ARG A 7 -59.42 51.82 31.52
N VAL A 8 -58.22 51.26 31.40
CA VAL A 8 -57.01 51.85 31.98
C VAL A 8 -56.72 53.22 31.38
N MET A 9 -56.89 53.38 30.06
CA MET A 9 -56.71 54.68 29.40
C MET A 9 -57.78 55.68 29.84
N THR A 10 -59.04 55.27 29.95
CA THR A 10 -60.11 56.15 30.45
C THR A 10 -59.85 56.59 31.90
N LEU A 11 -59.41 55.67 32.77
CA LEU A 11 -59.06 56.00 34.16
C LEU A 11 -57.84 56.94 34.26
N LEU A 12 -56.90 56.86 33.30
CA LEU A 12 -55.78 57.80 33.21
C LEU A 12 -56.24 59.18 32.71
N ASP A 13 -57.13 59.21 31.72
CA ASP A 13 -57.74 60.46 31.23
C ASP A 13 -58.56 61.14 32.33
N ASP A 14 -59.34 60.38 33.10
CA ASP A 14 -60.12 60.88 34.25
C ASP A 14 -59.20 61.44 35.35
N LEU A 15 -58.07 60.78 35.62
CA LEU A 15 -57.04 61.27 36.54
C LEU A 15 -56.44 62.59 36.06
N GLU A 16 -56.17 62.70 34.76
CA GLU A 16 -55.62 63.91 34.14
C GLU A 16 -56.62 65.07 34.16
N GLU A 17 -57.91 64.78 34.00
CA GLU A 17 -58.99 65.76 34.13
C GLU A 17 -59.12 66.28 35.56
N ILE A 18 -59.10 65.40 36.57
CA ILE A 18 -59.15 65.80 37.98
C ILE A 18 -57.95 66.69 38.33
N LEU A 19 -56.74 66.31 37.88
CA LEU A 19 -55.54 67.10 38.11
C LEU A 19 -55.57 68.46 37.40
N SER A 20 -56.20 68.54 36.22
CA SER A 20 -56.33 69.77 35.44
C SER A 20 -57.37 70.73 36.02
N ASN A 21 -58.46 70.20 36.58
CA ASN A 21 -59.56 70.97 37.18
C ASN A 21 -59.37 71.25 38.68
N ALA A 22 -58.30 70.73 39.28
CA ALA A 22 -58.01 70.89 40.69
C ALA A 22 -57.82 72.36 41.09
N SER A 23 -58.36 72.72 42.27
CA SER A 23 -58.26 74.09 42.79
C SER A 23 -56.81 74.44 43.13
N LYS A 24 -56.23 75.41 42.42
CA LYS A 24 -54.86 75.86 42.67
C LYS A 24 -54.81 76.72 43.93
N VAL A 25 -53.82 76.46 44.79
CA VAL A 25 -53.57 77.30 45.96
C VAL A 25 -52.95 78.63 45.50
N PRO A 26 -53.55 79.79 45.82
CA PRO A 26 -52.99 81.08 45.39
C PRO A 26 -51.57 81.27 45.95
N PHE A 27 -50.66 81.75 45.09
CA PHE A 27 -49.21 81.90 45.36
C PHE A 27 -48.42 80.59 45.55
N SER A 28 -48.94 79.45 45.08
CA SER A 28 -48.26 78.14 45.11
C SER A 28 -48.51 77.34 43.83
N GLU A 29 -47.58 76.46 43.45
CA GLU A 29 -47.78 75.51 42.33
C GLU A 29 -48.62 74.27 42.73
N LYS A 30 -49.04 74.18 44.00
CA LYS A 30 -49.79 73.04 44.52
C LYS A 30 -51.27 73.14 44.17
N ALA A 31 -51.83 72.01 43.74
CA ALA A 31 -53.25 71.82 43.55
C ALA A 31 -53.85 71.10 44.77
N ILE A 32 -55.04 71.54 45.20
CA ILE A 32 -55.86 70.84 46.18
C ILE A 32 -56.72 69.84 45.41
N VAL A 33 -56.51 68.56 45.73
CA VAL A 33 -57.25 67.42 45.17
C VAL A 33 -57.77 66.56 46.31
N ASP A 34 -58.88 65.88 46.07
CA ASP A 34 -59.38 64.86 46.98
C ASP A 34 -58.45 63.65 46.92
N SER A 35 -57.77 63.36 48.05
CA SER A 35 -56.83 62.26 48.11
C SER A 35 -57.51 60.89 48.01
N ASP A 36 -58.76 60.78 48.46
CA ASP A 36 -59.50 59.52 48.44
C ASP A 36 -59.97 59.19 47.01
N GLU A 37 -60.37 60.21 46.24
CA GLU A 37 -60.75 60.08 44.83
C GLU A 37 -59.55 59.67 43.95
N ILE A 38 -58.42 60.37 44.07
CA ILE A 38 -57.17 60.02 43.36
C ILE A 38 -56.71 58.60 43.72
N ARG A 39 -56.81 58.23 44.99
CA ARG A 39 -56.39 56.92 45.46
C ARG A 39 -57.30 55.81 44.94
N SER A 40 -58.61 56.06 44.85
CA SER A 40 -59.56 55.14 44.22
C SER A 40 -59.23 54.90 42.76
N ILE A 41 -58.96 55.96 41.98
CA ILE A 41 -58.59 55.84 40.56
C ILE A 41 -57.27 55.09 40.39
N VAL A 42 -56.26 55.36 41.23
CA VAL A 42 -54.97 54.64 41.20
C VAL A 42 -55.14 53.16 41.58
N ASP A 43 -56.00 52.85 42.55
CA ASP A 43 -56.30 51.47 42.93
C ASP A 43 -57.11 50.75 41.84
N ASP A 44 -58.02 51.44 41.15
CA ASP A 44 -58.75 50.93 39.99
C ASP A 44 -57.85 50.70 38.77
N ILE A 45 -56.89 51.60 38.52
CA ILE A 45 -55.82 51.41 37.52
C ILE A 45 -54.97 50.20 37.89
N ARG A 46 -54.61 50.02 39.16
CA ARG A 46 -53.84 48.85 39.63
C ARG A 46 -54.62 47.54 39.54
N LEU A 47 -55.93 47.56 39.82
CA LEU A 47 -56.83 46.41 39.71
C LEU A 47 -57.15 46.04 38.26
N SER A 48 -57.17 47.03 37.36
CA SER A 48 -57.36 46.84 35.92
C SER A 48 -56.05 46.53 35.16
N MET A 49 -54.89 46.89 35.71
CA MET A 49 -53.57 46.56 35.17
C MET A 49 -53.00 45.11 35.29
N PRO A 50 -53.57 44.06 35.95
CA PRO A 50 -52.79 42.83 36.21
C PRO A 50 -53.41 41.51 35.74
N LYS A 51 -53.51 41.29 34.42
CA LYS A 51 -53.55 39.93 33.81
C LYS A 51 -52.76 39.89 32.50
N ASP A 52 -52.92 40.91 31.67
CA ASP A 52 -52.34 40.95 30.32
C ASP A 52 -50.80 41.02 30.35
N ILE A 53 -50.18 41.75 31.28
CA ILE A 53 -48.71 41.81 31.42
C ILE A 53 -48.13 40.51 32.00
N GLN A 54 -48.80 39.90 32.98
CA GLN A 54 -48.38 38.60 33.53
C GLN A 54 -48.50 37.50 32.47
N GLN A 55 -49.57 37.55 31.68
CA GLN A 55 -49.78 36.66 30.54
C GLN A 55 -48.73 36.87 29.46
N ALA A 56 -48.36 38.12 29.14
CA ALA A 56 -47.28 38.39 28.19
C ALA A 56 -45.93 37.84 28.66
N LYS A 57 -45.60 37.99 29.95
CA LYS A 57 -44.38 37.42 30.54
C LYS A 57 -44.41 35.89 30.52
N TRP A 58 -45.53 35.29 30.91
CA TRP A 58 -45.72 33.84 30.88
C TRP A 58 -45.61 33.28 29.45
N VAL A 59 -46.24 33.93 28.46
CA VAL A 59 -46.15 33.54 27.05
C VAL A 59 -44.70 33.58 26.55
N LYS A 60 -43.92 34.60 26.95
CA LYS A 60 -42.51 34.69 26.60
C LYS A 60 -41.69 33.57 27.25
N ASP A 61 -41.85 33.36 28.55
CA ASP A 61 -41.13 32.31 29.28
C ASP A 61 -41.48 30.90 28.73
N GLU A 62 -42.75 30.69 28.36
CA GLU A 62 -43.23 29.45 27.74
C GLU A 62 -42.70 29.27 26.31
N GLN A 63 -42.64 30.37 25.53
CA GLN A 63 -42.00 30.35 24.22
C GLN A 63 -40.52 29.96 24.34
N ASP A 64 -39.77 30.58 25.25
CA ASP A 64 -38.35 30.28 25.47
C ASP A 64 -38.17 28.81 25.92
N ARG A 65 -39.07 28.31 26.78
CA ARG A 65 -39.09 26.89 27.19
C ARG A 65 -39.29 25.96 25.99
N ILE A 66 -40.33 26.19 25.19
CA ILE A 66 -40.64 25.39 23.99
C ILE A 66 -39.48 25.43 23.01
N LEU A 67 -38.86 26.61 22.81
CA LEU A 67 -37.78 26.77 21.85
C LEU A 67 -36.51 26.03 22.27
N ASN A 68 -36.19 26.05 23.57
CA ASN A 68 -35.07 25.29 24.12
C ASN A 68 -35.34 23.78 24.09
N GLU A 69 -36.56 23.35 24.40
CA GLU A 69 -36.95 21.94 24.31
C GLU A 69 -36.89 21.44 22.87
N ALA A 70 -37.41 22.20 21.91
CA ALA A 70 -37.31 21.89 20.49
C ALA A 70 -35.87 21.83 19.97
N ARG A 71 -34.98 22.73 20.43
CA ARG A 71 -33.54 22.68 20.09
C ARG A 71 -32.87 21.43 20.66
N SER A 72 -33.14 21.11 21.92
CA SER A 72 -32.62 19.89 22.54
C SER A 72 -33.09 18.63 21.81
N GLU A 73 -34.38 18.55 21.46
CA GLU A 73 -34.91 17.42 20.68
C GLU A 73 -34.33 17.36 19.27
N TYR A 74 -34.16 18.50 18.60
CA TYR A 74 -33.49 18.57 17.31
C TYR A 74 -32.05 18.02 17.39
N ASP A 75 -31.28 18.44 18.40
CA ASP A 75 -29.91 17.96 18.59
C ASP A 75 -29.86 16.45 18.85
N LYS A 76 -30.79 15.93 19.67
CA LYS A 76 -30.92 14.49 19.91
C LYS A 76 -31.23 13.73 18.62
N VAL A 77 -32.14 14.24 17.78
CA VAL A 77 -32.48 13.63 16.48
C VAL A 77 -31.28 13.63 15.56
N ILE A 78 -30.53 14.73 15.47
CA ILE A 78 -29.32 14.80 14.64
C ILE A 78 -28.26 13.79 15.11
N VAL A 79 -28.02 13.70 16.41
CA VAL A 79 -27.05 12.73 16.97
C VAL A 79 -27.49 11.30 16.70
N ALA A 80 -28.77 10.98 16.90
CA ALA A 80 -29.33 9.65 16.61
C ALA A 80 -29.22 9.30 15.12
N ALA A 81 -29.55 10.24 14.23
CA ALA A 81 -29.45 10.05 12.78
C ALA A 81 -28.01 9.82 12.31
N LYS A 82 -27.03 10.57 12.84
CA LYS A 82 -25.60 10.36 12.56
C LYS A 82 -25.15 8.97 12.99
N LYS A 83 -25.51 8.56 14.22
CA LYS A 83 -25.16 7.24 14.74
C LYS A 83 -25.79 6.11 13.92
N GLN A 84 -27.02 6.29 13.46
CA GLN A 84 -27.70 5.32 12.59
C GLN A 84 -27.06 5.27 11.19
N ALA A 85 -26.65 6.41 10.64
CA ALA A 85 -25.91 6.44 9.36
C ALA A 85 -24.57 5.71 9.47
N GLU A 86 -23.80 5.95 10.54
CA GLU A 86 -22.55 5.23 10.82
C GLU A 86 -22.80 3.72 10.94
N TYR A 87 -23.81 3.32 11.72
CA TYR A 87 -24.18 1.92 11.88
C TYR A 87 -24.59 1.26 10.55
N LEU A 88 -25.35 1.96 9.71
CA LEU A 88 -25.77 1.47 8.39
C LEU A 88 -24.60 1.29 7.45
N VAL A 89 -23.62 2.19 7.45
CA VAL A 89 -22.39 2.09 6.64
C VAL A 89 -21.49 0.95 7.14
N GLU A 90 -21.35 0.80 8.45
CA GLU A 90 -20.52 -0.24 9.04
C GLU A 90 -21.12 -1.64 8.87
N ASN A 91 -22.44 -1.75 8.96
CA ASN A 91 -23.17 -2.99 8.70
C ASN A 91 -23.63 -3.12 7.25
N ASP A 92 -23.22 -2.21 6.37
CA ASP A 92 -23.60 -2.27 4.97
C ASP A 92 -23.04 -3.58 4.42
N ILE A 93 -23.96 -4.41 3.93
CA ILE A 93 -23.67 -5.67 3.28
C ILE A 93 -22.66 -5.45 2.14
N ILE A 94 -22.69 -4.27 1.51
CA ILE A 94 -21.75 -3.85 0.46
C ILE A 94 -20.31 -3.80 0.99
N LYS A 95 -20.07 -3.26 2.20
CA LYS A 95 -18.71 -3.18 2.77
C LYS A 95 -18.16 -4.58 3.06
N LYS A 96 -18.96 -5.43 3.72
CA LYS A 96 -18.55 -6.83 4.04
C LYS A 96 -18.32 -7.66 2.77
N GLU A 97 -19.18 -7.50 1.78
CA GLU A 97 -19.03 -8.18 0.48
C GLU A 97 -17.81 -7.66 -0.29
N ALA A 98 -17.52 -6.36 -0.21
CA ALA A 98 -16.32 -5.77 -0.79
C ALA A 98 -15.04 -6.28 -0.12
N GLU A 99 -15.01 -6.37 1.21
CA GLU A 99 -13.90 -6.96 1.97
C GLU A 99 -13.69 -8.43 1.58
N LYS A 100 -14.76 -9.23 1.55
CA LYS A 100 -14.69 -10.63 1.11
C LYS A 100 -14.17 -10.79 -0.31
N ARG A 101 -14.58 -9.91 -1.23
CA ARG A 101 -14.08 -9.91 -2.62
C ARG A 101 -12.61 -9.50 -2.69
N ALA A 102 -12.19 -8.52 -1.90
CA ALA A 102 -10.79 -8.11 -1.82
C ALA A 102 -9.91 -9.26 -1.31
N ASP A 103 -10.33 -9.95 -0.25
CA ASP A 103 -9.62 -11.13 0.28
C ASP A 103 -9.55 -12.26 -0.75
N ALA A 104 -10.65 -12.51 -1.47
CA ALA A 104 -10.66 -13.50 -2.55
C ALA A 104 -9.69 -13.15 -3.67
N LEU A 105 -9.65 -11.88 -4.10
CA LEU A 105 -8.73 -11.39 -5.13
C LEU A 105 -7.27 -11.50 -4.70
N ILE A 106 -6.96 -11.17 -3.44
CA ILE A 106 -5.61 -11.31 -2.87
C ILE A 106 -5.19 -12.78 -2.87
N SER A 107 -6.06 -13.67 -2.40
CA SER A 107 -5.81 -15.12 -2.39
C SER A 107 -5.59 -15.68 -3.80
N GLU A 108 -6.37 -15.24 -4.78
CA GLU A 108 -6.19 -15.61 -6.19
C GLU A 108 -4.85 -15.09 -6.74
N ALA A 109 -4.51 -13.83 -6.48
CA ALA A 109 -3.25 -13.24 -6.91
C ALA A 109 -2.04 -13.96 -6.31
N GLU A 110 -2.11 -14.33 -5.03
CA GLU A 110 -1.07 -15.12 -4.37
C GLU A 110 -0.93 -16.53 -4.97
N ASN A 111 -2.05 -17.21 -5.23
CA ASN A 111 -2.05 -18.52 -5.88
C ASN A 111 -1.45 -18.42 -7.29
N HIS A 112 -1.81 -17.39 -8.05
CA HIS A 112 -1.26 -17.15 -9.37
C HIS A 112 0.25 -16.85 -9.32
N SER A 113 0.70 -16.05 -8.35
CA SER A 113 2.12 -15.78 -8.14
C SER A 113 2.90 -17.07 -7.81
N ARG A 114 2.36 -17.92 -6.92
CA ARG A 114 2.94 -19.24 -6.60
C ARG A 114 3.03 -20.13 -7.84
N TYR A 115 1.96 -20.17 -8.64
CA TYR A 115 1.93 -20.92 -9.88
C TYR A 115 2.99 -20.45 -10.89
N ILE A 116 3.12 -19.14 -11.11
CA ILE A 116 4.16 -18.57 -11.99
C ILE A 116 5.56 -18.94 -11.51
N LYS A 117 5.82 -18.83 -10.19
CA LYS A 117 7.13 -19.19 -9.62
C LYS A 117 7.46 -20.67 -9.85
N LEU A 118 6.51 -21.56 -9.57
CA LEU A 118 6.70 -22.99 -9.78
C LEU A 118 7.03 -23.29 -11.25
N ARG A 119 6.24 -22.75 -12.17
CA ARG A 119 6.50 -22.91 -13.62
C ARG A 119 7.82 -22.32 -14.07
N SER A 120 8.26 -21.24 -13.44
CA SER A 120 9.55 -20.62 -13.74
C SER A 120 10.70 -21.53 -13.27
N TYR A 121 10.56 -22.17 -12.11
CA TYR A 121 11.53 -23.15 -11.64
C TYR A 121 11.57 -24.39 -12.52
N GLU A 122 10.41 -24.94 -12.92
CA GLU A 122 10.35 -26.06 -13.88
C GLU A 122 11.02 -25.71 -15.21
N TYR A 123 10.81 -24.48 -15.70
CA TYR A 123 11.45 -24.01 -16.93
C TYR A 123 12.97 -23.90 -16.78
N VAL A 124 13.45 -23.32 -15.68
CA VAL A 124 14.88 -23.19 -15.40
C VAL A 124 15.52 -24.56 -15.22
N ASP A 125 14.87 -25.49 -14.53
CA ASP A 125 15.36 -26.86 -14.36
C ASP A 125 15.53 -27.57 -15.70
N LYS A 126 14.53 -27.45 -16.59
CA LYS A 126 14.64 -27.97 -17.95
C LYS A 126 15.80 -27.35 -18.72
N LEU A 127 15.97 -26.04 -18.64
CA LEU A 127 17.08 -25.35 -19.31
C LEU A 127 18.45 -25.82 -18.78
N LEU A 128 18.56 -26.01 -17.46
CA LEU A 128 19.78 -26.52 -16.83
C LEU A 128 20.05 -27.98 -17.22
N TYR A 129 19.01 -28.79 -17.33
CA TYR A 129 19.11 -30.17 -17.83
C TYR A 129 19.59 -30.22 -19.28
N ASP A 130 19.01 -29.40 -20.16
CA ASP A 130 19.42 -29.31 -21.56
C ASP A 130 20.89 -28.85 -21.67
N MET A 131 21.29 -27.84 -20.88
CA MET A 131 22.67 -27.38 -20.79
C MET A 131 23.62 -28.48 -20.29
N GLN A 132 23.23 -29.26 -19.29
CA GLN A 132 24.03 -30.39 -18.80
C GLN A 132 24.26 -31.41 -19.91
N ASN A 133 23.22 -31.74 -20.68
CA ASN A 133 23.32 -32.66 -21.81
C ASN A 133 24.25 -32.12 -22.90
N ASP A 134 24.17 -30.83 -23.20
CA ASP A 134 25.04 -30.21 -24.21
C ASP A 134 26.51 -30.19 -23.75
N ILE A 135 26.78 -29.93 -22.47
CA ILE A 135 28.13 -30.06 -21.90
C ILE A 135 28.63 -31.51 -22.01
N ALA A 136 27.79 -32.49 -21.70
CA ALA A 136 28.14 -33.90 -21.81
C ALA A 136 28.48 -34.28 -23.26
N LYS A 137 27.67 -33.81 -24.23
CA LYS A 137 27.94 -33.99 -25.66
C LYS A 137 29.27 -33.38 -26.06
N VAL A 138 29.61 -32.16 -25.60
CA VAL A 138 30.90 -31.54 -25.90
C VAL A 138 32.05 -32.45 -25.44
N ALA A 139 31.95 -32.99 -24.23
CA ALA A 139 32.96 -33.90 -23.70
C ALA A 139 33.08 -35.18 -24.55
N THR A 140 31.96 -35.80 -24.93
CA THR A 140 31.98 -37.08 -25.65
C THR A 140 32.27 -36.95 -27.14
N GLU A 141 31.77 -35.93 -27.81
CA GLU A 141 31.85 -35.78 -29.27
C GLU A 141 33.12 -35.03 -29.71
N PHE A 142 33.70 -34.19 -28.86
CA PHE A 142 34.86 -33.39 -29.22
C PHE A 142 36.09 -33.71 -28.38
N ILE A 143 35.95 -33.73 -27.04
CA ILE A 143 37.12 -33.90 -26.16
C ILE A 143 37.67 -35.32 -26.23
N GLN A 144 36.81 -36.35 -26.18
CA GLN A 144 37.26 -37.74 -26.24
C GLN A 144 37.99 -38.09 -27.55
N PRO A 145 37.42 -37.82 -28.74
CA PRO A 145 38.12 -38.10 -30.00
C PRO A 145 39.44 -37.34 -30.13
N MET A 146 39.52 -36.13 -29.57
CA MET A 146 40.77 -35.35 -29.56
C MET A 146 41.84 -36.01 -28.67
N ASN A 147 41.46 -36.53 -27.50
CA ASN A 147 42.38 -37.26 -26.62
C ASN A 147 42.84 -38.58 -27.26
N ASP A 148 41.92 -39.31 -27.89
CA ASP A 148 42.23 -40.56 -28.60
C ASP A 148 43.21 -40.28 -29.76
N TYR A 149 42.91 -39.27 -30.58
CA TYR A 149 43.80 -38.84 -31.66
C TYR A 149 45.20 -38.48 -31.16
N PHE A 150 45.30 -37.72 -30.06
CA PHE A 150 46.59 -37.35 -29.49
C PHE A 150 47.36 -38.58 -28.98
N THR A 151 46.66 -39.52 -28.34
CA THR A 151 47.24 -40.77 -27.85
C THR A 151 47.76 -41.62 -29.00
N ASP A 152 46.98 -41.76 -30.07
CA ASP A 152 47.36 -42.48 -31.28
C ASP A 152 48.58 -41.83 -31.96
N MET A 153 48.56 -40.51 -32.12
CA MET A 153 49.67 -39.75 -32.69
C MET A 153 50.98 -39.97 -31.91
N VAL A 154 50.94 -39.86 -30.58
CA VAL A 154 52.13 -40.10 -29.72
C VAL A 154 52.60 -41.56 -29.85
N GLY A 155 51.67 -42.51 -29.92
CA GLY A 155 51.96 -43.92 -30.17
C GLY A 155 52.70 -44.14 -31.49
N GLU A 156 52.18 -43.56 -32.58
CA GLU A 156 52.83 -43.61 -33.91
C GLU A 156 54.22 -42.98 -33.90
N MET A 157 54.38 -41.81 -33.26
CA MET A 157 55.69 -41.15 -33.13
C MET A 157 56.70 -42.04 -32.41
N ASN A 158 56.30 -42.67 -31.30
CA ASN A 158 57.17 -43.58 -30.55
C ASN A 158 57.55 -44.81 -31.39
N ASN A 159 56.61 -45.37 -32.15
CA ASN A 159 56.87 -46.50 -33.05
C ASN A 159 57.89 -46.11 -34.15
N ARG A 160 57.71 -44.96 -34.80
CA ARG A 160 58.64 -44.45 -35.82
C ARG A 160 60.02 -44.18 -35.25
N VAL A 161 60.12 -43.55 -34.08
CA VAL A 161 61.41 -43.30 -33.41
C VAL A 161 62.11 -44.61 -33.06
N ASN A 162 61.37 -45.61 -32.54
CA ASN A 162 61.95 -46.91 -32.24
C ASN A 162 62.42 -47.65 -33.49
N GLY A 163 61.66 -47.60 -34.58
CA GLY A 163 62.07 -48.11 -35.89
C GLY A 163 63.38 -47.46 -36.36
N ASN A 164 63.43 -46.13 -36.39
CA ASN A 164 64.65 -45.39 -36.74
C ASN A 164 65.84 -45.78 -35.86
N ARG A 165 65.64 -45.97 -34.55
CA ARG A 165 66.71 -46.42 -33.64
C ARG A 165 67.22 -47.83 -33.96
N GLN A 166 66.33 -48.76 -34.35
CA GLN A 166 66.71 -50.11 -34.74
C GLN A 166 67.50 -50.10 -36.07
N GLU A 167 67.05 -49.31 -37.04
CA GLU A 167 67.76 -49.10 -38.31
C GLU A 167 69.16 -48.53 -38.08
N MET A 168 69.29 -47.53 -37.20
CA MET A 168 70.60 -46.97 -36.83
C MET A 168 71.53 -47.99 -36.18
N LYS A 169 71.01 -48.90 -35.35
CA LYS A 169 71.81 -50.01 -34.79
C LYS A 169 72.28 -50.95 -35.89
N ALA A 170 71.39 -51.36 -36.78
CA ALA A 170 71.74 -52.25 -37.88
C ALA A 170 72.78 -51.63 -38.84
N LEU A 171 72.69 -50.31 -39.09
CA LEU A 171 73.69 -49.58 -39.85
C LEU A 171 75.05 -49.55 -39.15
N ALA A 172 75.08 -49.29 -37.84
CA ALA A 172 76.31 -49.30 -37.05
C ALA A 172 76.99 -50.67 -37.05
N GLU A 173 76.20 -51.75 -36.92
CA GLU A 173 76.70 -53.14 -37.01
C GLU A 173 77.33 -53.43 -38.38
N ARG A 174 76.71 -52.98 -39.49
CA ARG A 174 77.29 -53.14 -40.83
C ARG A 174 78.62 -52.41 -41.00
N VAL A 175 78.75 -51.20 -40.45
CA VAL A 175 80.00 -50.43 -40.52
C VAL A 175 81.11 -51.09 -39.69
N GLN A 176 80.78 -51.63 -38.51
CA GLN A 176 81.74 -52.37 -37.67
C GLN A 176 82.17 -53.68 -38.33
N GLY A 177 81.23 -54.45 -38.90
CA GLY A 177 81.53 -55.69 -39.64
C GLY A 177 82.26 -55.45 -40.97
N GLY A 178 82.09 -54.29 -41.60
CA GLY A 178 82.80 -53.91 -42.82
C GLY A 178 84.29 -53.59 -42.61
N SER A 179 84.72 -53.37 -41.36
CA SER A 179 86.13 -53.12 -41.03
C SER A 179 86.94 -54.40 -40.79
N THR A 180 86.32 -55.59 -40.82
CA THR A 180 87.01 -56.88 -40.60
C THR A 180 87.23 -57.70 -41.88
N TYR A 181 86.89 -57.18 -43.06
CA TYR A 181 87.01 -57.94 -44.33
C TYR A 181 88.07 -57.43 -45.30
N THR A 182 88.87 -56.43 -44.95
CA THR A 182 89.87 -55.87 -45.90
C THR A 182 91.33 -56.20 -45.57
N GLU A 183 91.64 -56.86 -44.45
CA GLU A 183 93.04 -57.23 -44.14
C GLU A 183 93.39 -58.73 -44.31
N GLU A 184 92.42 -59.64 -44.47
CA GLU A 184 92.72 -61.09 -44.57
C GLU A 184 92.61 -61.70 -45.99
N GLN A 185 92.23 -60.92 -47.01
CA GLN A 185 92.18 -61.41 -48.40
C GLN A 185 93.27 -60.85 -49.32
N GLN A 186 94.17 -60.00 -48.82
CA GLN A 186 95.37 -59.57 -49.56
C GLN A 186 96.59 -60.48 -49.33
N THR A 187 96.58 -61.37 -48.34
CA THR A 187 97.70 -62.30 -48.08
C THR A 187 97.52 -63.69 -48.70
N ALA A 188 96.41 -63.95 -49.39
CA ALA A 188 96.14 -65.26 -50.01
C ALA A 188 96.40 -65.31 -51.53
N ASP A 189 96.60 -64.16 -52.19
CA ASP A 189 96.77 -64.07 -53.65
C ASP A 189 98.24 -63.81 -54.10
N GLU A 190 99.19 -63.66 -53.16
CA GLU A 190 100.63 -63.47 -53.46
C GLU A 190 101.48 -64.77 -53.32
N HIS A 191 100.87 -65.93 -53.03
CA HIS A 191 101.62 -67.18 -52.83
C HIS A 191 101.25 -68.35 -53.75
N ALA A 192 100.43 -68.14 -54.79
CA ALA A 192 100.04 -69.20 -55.72
C ALA A 192 100.55 -69.04 -57.18
N GLU A 193 101.32 -67.99 -57.50
CA GLU A 193 102.08 -67.89 -58.77
C GLU A 193 103.58 -68.00 -58.50
N GLY A 194 104.10 -69.22 -58.57
CA GLY A 194 105.54 -69.44 -58.65
C GLY A 194 105.97 -70.82 -58.19
N VAL A 195 105.72 -71.86 -59.01
CA VAL A 195 106.69 -72.88 -59.45
C VAL A 195 106.09 -73.62 -60.66
N GLU A 196 106.40 -73.16 -61.88
CA GLU A 196 106.50 -74.00 -63.07
C GLU A 196 107.95 -74.49 -63.16
N GLU A 197 108.17 -75.81 -63.01
CA GLU A 197 109.11 -76.68 -63.77
C GLU A 197 109.15 -78.11 -63.16
#